data_AF-A0A7V7BRZ7-F1
#
_entry.id   AF-A0A7V7BRZ7-F1
#
_cell.length_a   1.000
_cell.length_b   1.000
_cell.length_c   1.000
_cell.angle_alpha   90.00
_cell.angle_beta   90.00
_cell.angle_gamma   90.00
#
_symmetry.space_group_name_H-M   'P 1'
#
loop_
_entity.id
_entity.type
_entity.pdbx_description
1 polymer ?
#
loop_
_entity_poly.entity_id
_entity_poly.type
_entity_poly.pdbx_seq_one_letter_code
_entity_poly.pdbx_strand_id
1 'polypeptide(L)'
;MRDSSFVDRPSGESGLFRLWTCAVLLLAVAIAHEGFCAGSGGAAPRAWGDWPDWGDQGDGTYRNPVLPSDYSDLDCIRVGSDYYAISSTFQYSPGMVVLHSKDMVNWRILGHVVDDLRQIGPELNWDRMNRYGRGIWAGAIRYHDGRFWVYFGTPEEGYFMSTARDPAGPWEPLHQVMGEAGWDDCCPFWDDDGQGYFVGTNFRDNYKTWLFKLTEDGRGLMSGWRVLLNEGSGREANKLYKINGIYYHFYSEHRPGVGRYVMMQRSTNIAGPYLEKRQLGHAQPEASEPNQGGIVQTEQGEWYFFTHHGQGHWEGRCASLLPVTWVDGWPIIGAVGDDGIGRMVWSARKPVANTRIVTPQTSDEFNGSKLGVQWEWNYQPRADKWSLTERPGFLRLHAFKPLERDNPKKIGNILTQRVLRTSTNVVTVALELSSMSDGQVAGLCHFSRDWSMIGVRRENGAVTLESARNQRITRGPGITTPKLWLRSTWGLDGKCRYAYSTNGTEFIPFGETHAFGWADYRGERIGLFTYNNDAESGYVDIDSFTYYYDSPASRAAVGGAGRD
;
A
#
# COMPACT_ATOMS: atom_id res chain seq x y z
N MET A 1 35.01 29.24 -47.97
CA MET A 1 36.15 29.72 -48.77
C MET A 1 35.59 30.50 -49.94
N ARG A 2 35.93 31.79 -50.03
CA ARG A 2 35.57 32.82 -51.03
C ARG A 2 34.22 33.53 -50.89
N ASP A 3 34.34 34.70 -50.23
CA ASP A 3 33.52 35.89 -50.38
C ASP A 3 33.53 36.45 -51.82
N SER A 4 32.45 37.12 -52.19
CA SER A 4 32.52 38.49 -52.74
C SER A 4 31.15 39.14 -52.67
N SER A 5 31.03 40.22 -51.88
CA SER A 5 29.87 41.10 -51.81
C SER A 5 30.12 42.36 -52.63
N PHE A 6 29.07 42.80 -53.33
CA PHE A 6 29.02 44.02 -54.12
C PHE A 6 28.18 45.08 -53.38
N VAL A 7 28.77 46.26 -53.36
CA VAL A 7 28.30 47.68 -53.34
C VAL A 7 26.95 47.84 -54.11
N ASP A 8 26.00 48.77 -53.89
CA ASP A 8 26.04 50.16 -53.42
C ASP A 8 24.64 50.68 -53.00
N ARG A 9 24.66 51.87 -52.38
CA ARG A 9 23.59 52.77 -51.86
C ARG A 9 22.71 53.45 -52.95
N PRO A 10 22.05 54.63 -52.77
CA PRO A 10 21.12 55.19 -51.75
C PRO A 10 19.88 55.90 -52.38
N SER A 11 18.96 56.42 -51.55
CA SER A 11 18.33 57.78 -51.62
C SER A 11 17.00 57.75 -50.85
N GLY A 12 16.53 58.77 -50.13
CA GLY A 12 16.98 60.13 -49.86
C GLY A 12 15.83 60.83 -49.12
N GLU A 13 16.17 61.56 -48.05
CA GLU A 13 15.61 62.86 -47.55
C GLU A 13 14.08 63.06 -47.55
N SER A 14 13.38 63.57 -46.54
CA SER A 14 13.61 64.59 -45.49
C SER A 14 12.32 64.54 -44.61
N GLY A 15 12.23 64.83 -43.31
CA GLY A 15 12.54 66.07 -42.60
C GLY A 15 11.45 66.35 -41.53
N LEU A 16 11.88 66.54 -40.27
CA LEU A 16 11.33 67.40 -39.19
C LEU A 16 9.99 67.08 -38.45
N PHE A 17 10.16 66.65 -37.18
CA PHE A 17 9.68 67.26 -35.92
C PHE A 17 8.19 67.65 -35.74
N ARG A 18 7.44 66.90 -34.91
CA ARG A 18 7.19 67.14 -33.47
C ARG A 18 6.07 66.20 -32.98
N LEU A 19 6.22 65.76 -31.72
CA LEU A 19 5.28 64.94 -30.97
C LEU A 19 3.85 65.51 -31.00
N TRP A 20 2.85 64.64 -30.84
CA TRP A 20 1.76 64.74 -29.85
C TRP A 20 0.96 63.41 -29.82
N THR A 21 0.77 62.90 -28.60
CA THR A 21 -0.32 62.04 -28.08
C THR A 21 -0.74 60.72 -28.76
N CYS A 22 -0.41 59.64 -28.03
CA CYS A 22 -1.17 58.41 -27.74
C CYS A 22 -2.42 58.08 -28.57
N ALA A 23 -2.33 57.00 -29.36
CA ALA A 23 -3.33 55.93 -29.43
C ALA A 23 -2.75 54.74 -30.23
N VAL A 24 -2.22 53.73 -29.53
CA VAL A 24 -1.97 52.41 -30.13
C VAL A 24 -3.07 51.49 -29.64
N LEU A 25 -3.98 51.12 -30.55
CA LEU A 25 -4.83 49.94 -30.40
C LEU A 25 -3.92 48.70 -30.40
N LEU A 26 -3.63 48.18 -29.22
CA LEU A 26 -3.20 46.79 -29.06
C LEU A 26 -4.47 45.93 -29.03
N LEU A 27 -4.72 45.20 -30.11
CA LEU A 27 -5.62 44.05 -30.08
C LEU A 27 -4.96 42.98 -29.21
N ALA A 28 -5.26 42.99 -27.91
CA ALA A 28 -5.06 41.85 -27.05
C ALA A 28 -6.19 40.85 -27.31
N VAL A 29 -5.88 39.72 -27.94
CA VAL A 29 -6.76 38.55 -27.91
C VAL A 29 -6.66 37.99 -26.49
N ALA A 30 -7.57 38.43 -25.63
CA ALA A 30 -7.82 37.79 -24.35
C ALA A 30 -8.51 36.45 -24.63
N ILE A 31 -7.75 35.35 -24.60
CA ILE A 31 -8.35 34.04 -24.36
C ILE A 31 -8.73 34.05 -22.87
N ALA A 32 -10.01 34.25 -22.61
CA ALA A 32 -10.58 34.02 -21.30
C ALA A 32 -10.40 32.54 -20.96
N HIS A 33 -9.36 32.22 -20.20
CA HIS A 33 -9.42 31.05 -19.33
C HIS A 33 -10.45 31.39 -18.27
N GLU A 34 -11.68 30.91 -18.45
CA GLU A 34 -12.63 30.81 -17.36
C GLU A 34 -12.01 29.91 -16.29
N GLY A 35 -11.41 30.55 -15.29
CA GLY A 35 -11.08 29.92 -14.03
C GLY A 35 -12.39 29.46 -13.39
N PHE A 36 -12.76 28.21 -13.64
CA PHE A 36 -13.81 27.57 -12.89
C PHE A 36 -13.26 27.27 -11.50
N CYS A 37 -13.41 28.22 -10.59
CA CYS A 37 -13.36 27.95 -9.16
C CYS A 37 -14.45 26.91 -8.87
N ALA A 38 -14.08 25.64 -8.84
CA ALA A 38 -14.90 24.61 -8.24
C ALA A 38 -15.06 25.00 -6.77
N GLY A 39 -16.27 25.43 -6.41
CA GLY A 39 -16.61 25.78 -5.04
C GLY A 39 -16.18 24.66 -4.11
N SER A 40 -15.30 24.98 -3.16
CA SER A 40 -15.04 24.20 -1.98
C SER A 40 -16.33 24.16 -1.16
N GLY A 41 -17.20 23.21 -1.49
CA GLY A 41 -18.24 22.76 -0.58
C GLY A 41 -17.55 22.16 0.63
N GLY A 42 -17.26 22.99 1.63
CA GLY A 42 -16.72 22.59 2.91
C GLY A 42 -17.71 21.66 3.61
N ALA A 43 -17.63 20.38 3.32
CA ALA A 43 -18.20 19.36 4.19
C ALA A 43 -17.45 19.47 5.52
N ALA A 44 -18.20 19.52 6.64
CA ALA A 44 -17.61 19.43 7.98
C ALA A 44 -16.60 18.25 8.03
N PRO A 45 -15.55 18.33 8.87
CA PRO A 45 -14.60 17.22 8.96
C PRO A 45 -15.37 15.96 9.32
N ARG A 46 -15.43 15.00 8.38
CA ARG A 46 -15.97 13.68 8.68
C ARG A 46 -15.11 13.10 9.79
N ALA A 47 -15.73 12.43 10.76
CA ALA A 47 -14.97 11.66 11.74
C ALA A 47 -14.06 10.69 10.99
N TRP A 48 -12.81 10.52 11.44
CA TRP A 48 -11.86 9.64 10.77
C TRP A 48 -12.46 8.26 10.55
N GLY A 49 -12.42 7.80 9.30
CA GLY A 49 -12.94 6.49 8.92
C GLY A 49 -14.46 6.40 8.75
N ASP A 50 -15.20 7.51 8.82
CA ASP A 50 -16.59 7.59 8.34
C ASP A 50 -16.60 7.87 6.83
N TRP A 51 -16.29 6.83 6.06
CA TRP A 51 -16.19 6.87 4.59
C TRP A 51 -17.30 6.01 3.97
N PRO A 52 -18.57 6.46 3.97
CA PRO A 52 -19.65 5.74 3.33
C PRO A 52 -19.44 5.63 1.83
N ASP A 53 -18.66 6.52 1.23
CA ASP A 53 -18.21 6.49 -0.16
C ASP A 53 -16.69 6.66 -0.22
N TRP A 54 -16.05 5.87 -1.07
CA TRP A 54 -14.59 5.82 -1.24
C TRP A 54 -14.24 5.48 -2.69
N GLY A 55 -13.01 5.75 -3.11
CA GLY A 55 -12.51 5.40 -4.44
C GLY A 55 -13.25 6.12 -5.58
N ASP A 56 -13.33 5.47 -6.74
CA ASP A 56 -14.01 5.99 -7.94
C ASP A 56 -15.53 6.15 -7.70
N GLN A 57 -16.07 7.31 -8.07
CA GLN A 57 -17.51 7.62 -7.92
C GLN A 57 -18.34 7.31 -9.17
N GLY A 58 -17.71 6.90 -10.28
CA GLY A 58 -18.37 6.58 -11.55
C GLY A 58 -18.85 7.79 -12.35
N ASP A 59 -18.57 9.01 -11.87
CA ASP A 59 -18.99 10.28 -12.48
C ASP A 59 -17.80 11.15 -12.94
N GLY A 60 -16.59 10.55 -12.99
CA GLY A 60 -15.35 11.26 -13.30
C GLY A 60 -14.66 11.89 -12.08
N THR A 61 -15.19 11.67 -10.87
CA THR A 61 -14.55 12.07 -9.61
C THR A 61 -14.16 10.86 -8.75
N TYR A 62 -13.34 11.10 -7.72
CA TYR A 62 -12.98 10.11 -6.71
C TYR A 62 -13.05 10.70 -5.30
N ARG A 63 -13.13 9.81 -4.31
CA ARG A 63 -13.08 10.15 -2.87
C ARG A 63 -11.94 9.40 -2.18
N ASN A 64 -11.25 10.08 -1.28
CA ASN A 64 -10.23 9.47 -0.43
C ASN A 64 -10.85 8.81 0.82
N PRO A 65 -10.25 7.71 1.32
CA PRO A 65 -9.13 7.00 0.71
C PRO A 65 -9.54 6.27 -0.58
N VAL A 66 -8.61 6.14 -1.53
CA VAL A 66 -8.82 5.34 -2.74
C VAL A 66 -8.64 3.84 -2.48
N LEU A 67 -7.92 3.48 -1.41
CA LEU A 67 -7.87 2.12 -0.86
C LEU A 67 -8.09 2.16 0.67
N PRO A 68 -9.29 1.81 1.17
CA PRO A 68 -9.62 1.87 2.60
C PRO A 68 -9.13 0.63 3.35
N SER A 69 -7.86 0.30 3.22
CA SER A 69 -7.23 -0.91 3.79
C SER A 69 -5.73 -0.69 3.97
N ASP A 70 -5.05 -1.59 4.66
CA ASP A 70 -3.64 -1.46 5.05
C ASP A 70 -2.66 -1.59 3.88
N TYR A 71 -2.52 -0.50 3.12
CA TYR A 71 -1.54 -0.34 2.05
C TYR A 71 -0.53 0.71 2.46
N SER A 72 0.33 0.33 3.40
CA SER A 72 1.32 1.20 3.99
C SER A 72 2.62 1.32 3.20
N ASP A 73 3.39 2.36 3.54
CA ASP A 73 4.73 2.66 3.04
C ASP A 73 4.83 2.72 1.51
N LEU A 74 3.79 3.31 0.91
CA LEU A 74 3.64 3.42 -0.53
C LEU A 74 4.81 4.14 -1.20
N ASP A 75 5.18 3.63 -2.36
CA ASP A 75 5.90 4.36 -3.41
C ASP A 75 5.23 4.07 -4.75
N CYS A 76 5.24 5.04 -5.66
CA CYS A 76 4.48 4.98 -6.91
C CYS A 76 5.32 5.50 -8.09
N ILE A 77 5.25 4.81 -9.22
CA ILE A 77 5.87 5.22 -10.48
C ILE A 77 4.90 5.07 -11.65
N ARG A 78 5.20 5.77 -12.75
CA ARG A 78 4.56 5.58 -14.05
C ARG A 78 5.53 4.93 -15.03
N VAL A 79 5.06 3.95 -15.80
CA VAL A 79 5.78 3.38 -16.96
C VAL A 79 4.82 3.37 -18.14
N GLY A 80 5.06 4.24 -19.14
CA GLY A 80 4.08 4.49 -20.20
C GLY A 80 2.76 5.01 -19.64
N SER A 81 1.66 4.33 -19.95
CA SER A 81 0.29 4.69 -19.49
C SER A 81 -0.11 4.07 -18.16
N ASP A 82 0.79 3.31 -17.54
CA ASP A 82 0.50 2.45 -16.41
C ASP A 82 1.17 2.97 -15.15
N TYR A 83 0.46 2.86 -14.03
CA TYR A 83 0.93 3.25 -12.72
C TYR A 83 1.13 2.01 -11.86
N TYR A 84 2.28 1.94 -11.21
CA TYR A 84 2.66 0.85 -10.33
C TYR A 84 3.01 1.40 -8.97
N ALA A 85 2.55 0.72 -7.94
CA ALA A 85 2.91 1.06 -6.57
C ALA A 85 3.35 -0.18 -5.80
N ILE A 86 4.16 0.01 -4.76
CA ILE A 86 4.51 -1.03 -3.81
C ILE A 86 4.00 -0.69 -2.42
N SER A 87 3.73 -1.69 -1.60
CA SER A 87 3.37 -1.49 -0.20
C SER A 87 4.01 -2.53 0.71
N SER A 88 4.44 -2.09 1.88
CA SER A 88 5.08 -2.94 2.89
C SER A 88 4.14 -4.05 3.38
N THR A 89 4.72 -5.18 3.75
CA THR A 89 3.98 -6.36 4.21
C THR A 89 4.47 -6.87 5.55
N PHE A 90 5.52 -6.27 6.13
CA PHE A 90 6.10 -6.68 7.39
C PHE A 90 6.47 -8.17 7.35
N GLN A 91 5.88 -8.99 8.22
CA GLN A 91 6.15 -10.43 8.26
C GLN A 91 5.31 -11.27 7.30
N TYR A 92 4.41 -10.68 6.53
CA TYR A 92 3.51 -11.46 5.67
C TYR A 92 4.22 -11.98 4.42
N SER A 93 3.90 -13.22 4.03
CA SER A 93 4.47 -13.95 2.89
C SER A 93 3.38 -14.32 1.87
N PRO A 94 3.56 -14.10 0.55
CA PRO A 94 4.68 -13.41 -0.05
C PRO A 94 4.74 -11.93 0.36
N GLY A 95 5.91 -11.35 0.23
CA GLY A 95 6.26 -10.05 0.77
C GLY A 95 6.38 -8.94 -0.26
N MET A 96 6.19 -7.69 0.17
CA MET A 96 6.13 -6.48 -0.65
C MET A 96 5.12 -6.59 -1.79
N VAL A 97 3.89 -6.10 -1.56
CA VAL A 97 2.83 -6.20 -2.57
C VAL A 97 3.08 -5.20 -3.69
N VAL A 98 2.82 -5.61 -4.94
CA VAL A 98 2.85 -4.77 -6.14
C VAL A 98 1.43 -4.50 -6.58
N LEU A 99 1.10 -3.23 -6.76
CA LEU A 99 -0.19 -2.73 -7.21
C LEU A 99 -0.10 -2.17 -8.63
N HIS A 100 -1.20 -2.25 -9.37
CA HIS A 100 -1.31 -1.70 -10.72
C HIS A 100 -2.59 -0.89 -10.89
N SER A 101 -2.46 0.26 -11.55
CA SER A 101 -3.58 1.13 -11.92
C SER A 101 -3.36 1.77 -13.29
N LYS A 102 -4.47 2.18 -13.93
CA LYS A 102 -4.48 3.01 -15.15
C LYS A 102 -4.81 4.48 -14.87
N ASP A 103 -5.23 4.82 -13.65
CA ASP A 103 -5.73 6.15 -13.30
C ASP A 103 -5.35 6.62 -11.88
N MET A 104 -4.54 5.84 -11.15
CA MET A 104 -4.14 6.06 -9.75
C MET A 104 -5.28 6.04 -8.72
N VAL A 105 -6.51 5.72 -9.13
CA VAL A 105 -7.69 5.63 -8.26
C VAL A 105 -8.12 4.18 -8.12
N ASN A 106 -8.21 3.46 -9.22
CA ASN A 106 -8.64 2.08 -9.29
C ASN A 106 -7.41 1.17 -9.32
N TRP A 107 -7.19 0.43 -8.23
CA TRP A 107 -6.02 -0.42 -8.07
C TRP A 107 -6.41 -1.89 -7.95
N ARG A 108 -5.58 -2.76 -8.55
CA ARG A 108 -5.60 -4.20 -8.34
C ARG A 108 -4.25 -4.67 -7.82
N ILE A 109 -4.24 -5.79 -7.12
CA ILE A 109 -3.00 -6.48 -6.74
C ILE A 109 -2.47 -7.18 -7.98
N LEU A 110 -1.20 -6.92 -8.31
CA LEU A 110 -0.51 -7.52 -9.44
C LEU A 110 0.30 -8.76 -9.02
N GLY A 111 0.90 -8.72 -7.84
CA GLY A 111 1.72 -9.80 -7.28
C GLY A 111 2.56 -9.29 -6.11
N HIS A 112 3.67 -9.97 -5.84
CA HIS A 112 4.58 -9.66 -4.74
C HIS A 112 6.03 -9.80 -5.18
N VAL A 113 6.93 -9.10 -4.51
CA VAL A 113 8.37 -9.12 -4.84
C VAL A 113 9.08 -10.30 -4.18
N VAL A 114 8.66 -10.71 -2.99
CA VAL A 114 9.37 -11.69 -2.15
C VAL A 114 8.54 -12.95 -1.94
N ASP A 115 8.78 -13.97 -2.77
CA ASP A 115 8.06 -15.26 -2.66
C ASP A 115 8.46 -16.10 -1.42
N ASP A 116 9.67 -15.89 -0.89
CA ASP A 116 10.18 -16.64 0.26
C ASP A 116 10.90 -15.72 1.25
N LEU A 117 10.26 -15.44 2.39
CA LEU A 117 10.81 -14.57 3.43
C LEU A 117 12.05 -15.14 4.13
N ARG A 118 12.35 -16.44 3.97
CA ARG A 118 13.59 -17.03 4.51
C ARG A 118 14.84 -16.47 3.85
N GLN A 119 14.70 -15.85 2.66
CA GLN A 119 15.78 -15.09 2.02
C GLN A 119 16.18 -13.83 2.81
N ILE A 120 15.29 -13.31 3.66
CA ILE A 120 15.58 -12.20 4.59
C ILE A 120 16.18 -12.74 5.88
N GLY A 121 15.57 -13.77 6.46
CA GLY A 121 16.11 -14.43 7.65
C GLY A 121 15.21 -15.52 8.24
N PRO A 122 15.77 -16.39 9.10
CA PRO A 122 15.04 -17.52 9.69
C PRO A 122 13.94 -17.06 10.67
N GLU A 123 14.05 -15.84 11.21
CA GLU A 123 13.08 -15.25 12.14
C GLU A 123 11.69 -15.01 11.53
N LEU A 124 11.63 -14.98 10.19
CA LEU A 124 10.40 -14.85 9.41
C LEU A 124 9.78 -16.21 9.02
N ASN A 125 10.34 -17.33 9.48
CA ASN A 125 9.84 -18.67 9.20
C ASN A 125 8.72 -19.10 10.18
N TRP A 126 7.88 -20.05 9.75
CA TRP A 126 6.78 -20.61 10.54
C TRP A 126 7.20 -21.18 11.90
N ASP A 127 8.46 -21.60 12.05
CA ASP A 127 9.00 -22.22 13.26
C ASP A 127 9.63 -21.22 14.24
N ARG A 128 9.65 -19.92 13.91
CA ARG A 128 10.15 -18.85 14.81
C ARG A 128 9.11 -17.78 15.10
N MET A 129 8.50 -17.22 14.04
CA MET A 129 7.41 -16.24 14.13
C MET A 129 7.62 -15.11 15.17
N ASN A 130 8.78 -14.44 15.19
CA ASN A 130 9.15 -13.46 16.23
C ASN A 130 9.45 -12.05 15.70
N ARG A 131 8.97 -11.73 14.49
CA ARG A 131 9.14 -10.46 13.77
C ARG A 131 7.80 -9.76 13.52
N TYR A 132 6.87 -9.79 14.48
CA TYR A 132 5.62 -9.04 14.34
C TYR A 132 5.92 -7.55 14.21
N GLY A 133 5.36 -6.91 13.17
CA GLY A 133 5.62 -5.51 12.87
C GLY A 133 7.05 -5.22 12.40
N ARG A 134 7.79 -6.27 12.03
CA ARG A 134 9.14 -6.24 11.46
C ARG A 134 9.15 -7.09 10.19
N GLY A 135 10.31 -7.28 9.58
CA GLY A 135 10.42 -7.85 8.24
C GLY A 135 10.46 -6.72 7.22
N ILE A 136 9.61 -6.80 6.19
CA ILE A 136 9.63 -5.88 5.05
C ILE A 136 8.96 -4.56 5.42
N TRP A 137 9.77 -3.53 5.65
CA TRP A 137 9.34 -2.15 5.89
C TRP A 137 9.31 -1.35 4.58
N ALA A 138 9.42 -0.03 4.66
CA ALA A 138 9.28 0.87 3.55
C ALA A 138 10.34 0.64 2.47
N GLY A 139 9.93 0.90 1.24
CA GLY A 139 10.79 0.75 0.08
C GLY A 139 10.55 1.80 -0.98
N ALA A 140 11.16 1.56 -2.13
CA ALA A 140 10.93 2.32 -3.34
C ALA A 140 10.99 1.42 -4.57
N ILE A 141 10.17 1.77 -5.56
CA ILE A 141 10.11 1.12 -6.86
C ILE A 141 10.61 2.09 -7.94
N ARG A 142 11.47 1.65 -8.85
CA ARG A 142 11.93 2.44 -9.99
C ARG A 142 11.91 1.60 -11.26
N TYR A 143 11.73 2.27 -12.40
CA TYR A 143 11.91 1.64 -13.71
C TYR A 143 13.18 2.18 -14.35
N HIS A 144 14.14 1.30 -14.61
CA HIS A 144 15.43 1.64 -15.18
C HIS A 144 15.93 0.49 -16.06
N ASP A 145 16.47 0.82 -17.22
CA ASP A 145 17.03 -0.13 -18.19
C ASP A 145 16.10 -1.33 -18.49
N GLY A 146 14.84 -1.03 -18.82
CA GLY A 146 13.86 -2.05 -19.21
C GLY A 146 13.39 -2.95 -18.06
N ARG A 147 13.66 -2.59 -16.81
CA ARG A 147 13.36 -3.38 -15.61
C ARG A 147 12.75 -2.55 -14.50
N PHE A 148 11.93 -3.21 -13.69
CA PHE A 148 11.47 -2.74 -12.39
C PHE A 148 12.49 -3.12 -11.32
N TRP A 149 12.78 -2.18 -10.44
CA TRP A 149 13.73 -2.33 -9.34
C TRP A 149 13.00 -1.98 -8.05
N VAL A 150 13.01 -2.89 -7.09
CA VAL A 150 12.41 -2.66 -5.77
C VAL A 150 13.48 -2.84 -4.71
N TYR A 151 13.68 -1.80 -3.89
CA TYR A 151 14.54 -1.83 -2.71
C TYR A 151 13.67 -1.59 -1.49
N PHE A 152 13.99 -2.25 -0.39
CA PHE A 152 13.27 -2.07 0.87
C PHE A 152 14.17 -2.29 2.08
N GLY A 153 13.79 -1.67 3.19
CA GLY A 153 14.41 -1.86 4.49
C GLY A 153 13.82 -3.03 5.26
N THR A 154 14.66 -3.63 6.09
CA THR A 154 14.24 -4.46 7.21
C THR A 154 14.96 -3.93 8.46
N PRO A 155 14.24 -3.71 9.58
CA PRO A 155 14.78 -2.98 10.73
C PRO A 155 15.96 -3.70 11.41
N GLU A 156 16.06 -5.02 11.24
CA GLU A 156 17.07 -5.85 11.88
C GLU A 156 18.04 -6.50 10.88
N GLU A 157 17.60 -6.82 9.66
CA GLU A 157 18.39 -7.56 8.68
C GLU A 157 19.02 -6.66 7.59
N GLY A 158 18.68 -5.36 7.57
CA GLY A 158 19.23 -4.34 6.67
C GLY A 158 18.46 -4.18 5.35
N TYR A 159 19.13 -3.73 4.30
CA TYR A 159 18.50 -3.45 3.00
C TYR A 159 18.58 -4.62 2.04
N PHE A 160 17.49 -4.83 1.30
CA PHE A 160 17.37 -5.84 0.26
C PHE A 160 16.86 -5.21 -1.03
N MET A 161 17.11 -5.89 -2.15
CA MET A 161 16.56 -5.53 -3.44
C MET A 161 16.20 -6.75 -4.29
N SER A 162 15.29 -6.53 -5.24
CA SER A 162 15.03 -7.43 -6.35
C SER A 162 14.65 -6.65 -7.60
N THR A 163 14.76 -7.30 -8.76
CA THR A 163 14.40 -6.73 -10.06
C THR A 163 13.63 -7.72 -10.91
N ALA A 164 12.77 -7.20 -11.80
CA ALA A 164 12.00 -7.97 -12.76
C ALA A 164 11.79 -7.18 -14.06
N ARG A 165 11.60 -7.88 -15.19
CA ARG A 165 11.19 -7.23 -16.44
C ARG A 165 9.69 -6.93 -16.48
N ASP A 166 8.91 -7.80 -15.84
CA ASP A 166 7.46 -7.68 -15.67
C ASP A 166 7.19 -7.39 -14.19
N PRO A 167 6.42 -6.35 -13.83
CA PRO A 167 6.13 -6.03 -12.44
C PRO A 167 5.22 -7.06 -11.75
N ALA A 168 4.61 -7.98 -12.50
CA ALA A 168 3.94 -9.18 -11.98
C ALA A 168 4.92 -10.32 -11.66
N GLY A 169 6.20 -10.17 -12.00
CA GLY A 169 7.23 -11.18 -11.86
C GLY A 169 7.41 -12.09 -13.08
N PRO A 170 8.27 -13.13 -12.98
CA PRO A 170 9.00 -13.51 -11.78
C PRO A 170 10.06 -12.46 -11.41
N TRP A 171 10.16 -12.17 -10.11
CA TRP A 171 11.22 -11.36 -9.54
C TRP A 171 12.49 -12.21 -9.36
N GLU A 172 13.66 -11.59 -9.51
CA GLU A 172 14.92 -12.25 -9.20
C GLU A 172 15.02 -12.58 -7.70
N PRO A 173 15.81 -13.60 -7.31
CA PRO A 173 16.11 -13.86 -5.90
C PRO A 173 16.61 -12.60 -5.18
N LEU A 174 16.26 -12.46 -3.90
CA LEU A 174 16.64 -11.29 -3.12
C LEU A 174 18.16 -11.14 -3.05
N HIS A 175 18.61 -9.91 -3.26
CA HIS A 175 19.99 -9.51 -3.02
C HIS A 175 20.05 -8.65 -1.75
N GLN A 176 20.92 -9.00 -0.81
CA GLN A 176 21.17 -8.18 0.38
C GLN A 176 22.15 -7.06 0.03
N VAL A 177 21.62 -5.83 -0.04
CA VAL A 177 22.37 -4.62 -0.41
C VAL A 177 23.26 -4.16 0.74
N MET A 178 22.75 -4.28 1.97
CA MET A 178 23.45 -3.92 3.22
C MET A 178 22.94 -4.81 4.36
N GLY A 179 23.84 -5.50 5.06
CA GLY A 179 23.51 -6.39 6.19
C GLY A 179 23.68 -5.74 7.56
N GLU A 180 23.16 -4.52 7.74
CA GLU A 180 23.26 -3.78 9.00
C GLU A 180 21.87 -3.43 9.53
N ALA A 181 21.63 -3.65 10.82
CA ALA A 181 20.38 -3.29 11.47
C ALA A 181 20.25 -1.77 11.66
N GLY A 182 19.01 -1.27 11.79
CA GLY A 182 18.76 0.15 12.07
C GLY A 182 18.56 1.03 10.84
N TRP A 183 18.35 0.43 9.68
CA TRP A 183 18.20 1.10 8.40
C TRP A 183 16.80 0.89 7.80
N ASP A 184 16.20 1.96 7.28
CA ASP A 184 14.91 1.89 6.57
C ASP A 184 14.73 3.06 5.58
N ASP A 185 13.58 3.11 4.89
CA ASP A 185 13.12 4.20 4.02
C ASP A 185 14.10 4.51 2.90
N CYS A 186 14.49 3.48 2.16
CA CYS A 186 15.40 3.64 1.05
C CYS A 186 14.73 4.10 -0.24
N CYS A 187 15.54 4.70 -1.12
CA CYS A 187 15.15 5.02 -2.49
C CYS A 187 16.35 4.91 -3.44
N PRO A 188 16.31 4.04 -4.45
CA PRO A 188 17.27 4.07 -5.54
C PRO A 188 16.91 5.22 -6.52
N PHE A 189 17.90 5.70 -7.24
CA PHE A 189 17.78 6.74 -8.25
C PHE A 189 18.86 6.54 -9.30
N TRP A 190 18.51 6.56 -10.58
CA TRP A 190 19.50 6.58 -11.67
C TRP A 190 19.49 7.94 -12.32
N ASP A 191 20.67 8.54 -12.43
CA ASP A 191 20.86 9.84 -13.04
C ASP A 191 21.02 9.73 -14.57
N ASP A 192 20.99 10.87 -15.25
CA ASP A 192 21.07 10.97 -16.71
C ASP A 192 22.41 10.46 -17.28
N ASP A 193 23.46 10.43 -16.46
CA ASP A 193 24.78 9.89 -16.82
C ASP A 193 24.88 8.35 -16.62
N GLY A 194 23.79 7.72 -16.16
CA GLY A 194 23.73 6.30 -15.86
C GLY A 194 24.22 5.91 -14.47
N GLN A 195 24.81 6.84 -13.69
CA GLN A 195 25.22 6.55 -12.32
C GLN A 195 23.99 6.32 -11.44
N GLY A 196 23.91 5.13 -10.85
CA GLY A 196 22.94 4.81 -9.81
C GLY A 196 23.36 5.41 -8.47
N TYR A 197 22.37 5.86 -7.71
CA TYR A 197 22.47 6.37 -6.36
C TYR A 197 21.41 5.70 -5.48
N PHE A 198 21.70 5.65 -4.18
CA PHE A 198 20.82 5.06 -3.18
C PHE A 198 20.79 5.96 -1.96
N VAL A 199 19.60 6.37 -1.53
CA VAL A 199 19.43 7.08 -0.25
C VAL A 199 18.80 6.14 0.76
N GLY A 200 19.19 6.24 2.03
CA GLY A 200 18.60 5.49 3.13
C GLY A 200 18.80 6.16 4.48
N THR A 201 17.87 5.95 5.42
CA THR A 201 17.92 6.53 6.77
C THR A 201 18.38 5.48 7.79
N ASN A 202 19.38 5.82 8.59
CA ASN A 202 19.74 5.08 9.80
C ASN A 202 18.96 5.67 10.99
N PHE A 203 17.85 5.04 11.36
CA PHE A 203 16.99 5.51 12.46
C PHE A 203 17.62 5.25 13.84
N ARG A 204 18.62 4.37 13.93
CA ARG A 204 19.40 4.14 15.17
C ARG A 204 20.51 5.18 15.38
N ASP A 205 21.00 5.78 14.31
CA ASP A 205 21.97 6.88 14.34
C ASP A 205 21.27 8.22 14.08
N ASN A 206 20.34 8.57 14.99
CA ASN A 206 19.64 9.86 15.01
C ASN A 206 18.96 10.25 13.68
N TYR A 207 18.40 9.26 12.96
CA TYR A 207 17.74 9.46 11.66
C TYR A 207 18.65 10.18 10.65
N LYS A 208 19.93 9.82 10.60
CA LYS A 208 20.84 10.30 9.55
C LYS A 208 20.49 9.64 8.22
N THR A 209 20.25 10.48 7.22
CA THR A 209 19.99 10.07 5.84
C THR A 209 21.26 10.19 5.02
N TRP A 210 21.71 9.07 4.48
CA TRP A 210 22.95 8.97 3.71
C TRP A 210 22.64 8.70 2.23
N LEU A 211 23.37 9.38 1.35
CA LEU A 211 23.43 9.07 -0.07
C LEU A 211 24.66 8.21 -0.35
N PHE A 212 24.45 7.14 -1.09
CA PHE A 212 25.46 6.21 -1.57
C PHE A 212 25.43 6.18 -3.10
N LYS A 213 26.54 5.77 -3.71
CA LYS A 213 26.55 5.36 -5.11
C LYS A 213 26.23 3.88 -5.19
N LEU A 214 25.38 3.51 -6.14
CA LEU A 214 25.17 2.12 -6.50
C LEU A 214 26.37 1.61 -7.33
N THR A 215 26.64 0.31 -7.24
CA THR A 215 27.48 -0.39 -8.20
C THR A 215 26.86 -0.34 -9.60
N GLU A 216 27.66 -0.57 -10.64
CA GLU A 216 27.21 -0.49 -12.04
C GLU A 216 26.03 -1.43 -12.33
N ASP A 217 26.01 -2.62 -11.73
CA ASP A 217 24.90 -3.57 -11.83
C ASP A 217 23.65 -3.18 -11.00
N GLY A 218 23.72 -2.07 -10.26
CA GLY A 218 22.70 -1.57 -9.35
C GLY A 218 22.58 -2.32 -8.03
N ARG A 219 23.20 -3.48 -7.85
CA ARG A 219 22.83 -4.41 -6.77
C ARG A 219 23.45 -4.05 -5.42
N GLY A 220 24.63 -3.44 -5.40
CA GLY A 220 25.37 -3.10 -4.19
C GLY A 220 25.62 -1.60 -4.03
N LEU A 221 26.28 -1.26 -2.93
CA LEU A 221 26.76 0.10 -2.64
C LEU A 221 28.27 0.17 -2.89
N MET A 222 28.72 1.24 -3.56
CA MET A 222 30.15 1.49 -3.74
C MET A 222 30.84 1.77 -2.40
N SER A 223 31.92 1.06 -2.11
CA SER A 223 32.66 1.26 -0.86
C SER A 223 33.32 2.64 -0.81
N GLY A 224 33.36 3.24 0.38
CA GLY A 224 34.06 4.50 0.62
C GLY A 224 33.38 5.76 0.08
N TRP A 225 32.23 5.65 -0.60
CA TRP A 225 31.45 6.81 -1.04
C TRP A 225 30.11 6.89 -0.30
N ARG A 226 30.01 7.84 0.63
CA ARG A 226 28.73 8.24 1.23
C ARG A 226 28.71 9.72 1.58
N VAL A 227 27.56 10.35 1.46
CA VAL A 227 27.34 11.77 1.78
C VAL A 227 26.14 11.90 2.70
N LEU A 228 26.27 12.67 3.79
CA LEU A 228 25.14 12.98 4.67
C LEU A 228 24.25 14.01 3.98
N LEU A 229 22.99 13.66 3.69
CA LEU A 229 22.03 14.55 3.03
C LEU A 229 21.11 15.27 4.00
N ASN A 230 20.75 14.59 5.09
CA ASN A 230 19.76 15.07 6.05
C ASN A 230 19.99 14.39 7.40
N GLU A 231 19.61 15.05 8.49
CA GLU A 231 19.59 14.48 9.83
C GLU A 231 18.56 15.17 10.70
N GLY A 232 17.99 14.46 11.66
CA GLY A 232 17.01 15.01 12.60
C GLY A 232 15.93 13.99 12.93
N SER A 233 15.52 13.97 14.20
CA SER A 233 14.56 13.00 14.72
C SER A 233 13.30 12.88 13.85
N GLY A 234 12.91 11.64 13.54
CA GLY A 234 11.68 11.34 12.79
C GLY A 234 11.72 11.80 11.32
N ARG A 235 12.90 11.96 10.73
CA ARG A 235 13.08 12.24 9.29
C ARG A 235 13.26 10.94 8.51
N GLU A 236 12.26 10.63 7.70
CA GLU A 236 12.07 9.29 7.13
C GLU A 236 11.40 9.38 5.75
N ALA A 237 10.94 8.27 5.17
CA ALA A 237 10.21 8.23 3.90
C ALA A 237 10.94 8.84 2.68
N ASN A 238 12.24 8.61 2.54
CA ASN A 238 13.05 9.27 1.52
C ASN A 238 12.59 8.94 0.09
N LYS A 239 12.56 9.96 -0.78
CA LYS A 239 12.43 9.81 -2.24
C LYS A 239 13.33 10.81 -2.96
N LEU A 240 14.00 10.36 -4.01
CA LEU A 240 14.82 11.20 -4.88
C LEU A 240 14.13 11.42 -6.23
N TYR A 241 14.20 12.66 -6.71
CA TYR A 241 13.71 13.06 -8.02
C TYR A 241 14.71 14.00 -8.70
N LYS A 242 14.73 13.99 -10.02
CA LYS A 242 15.35 15.03 -10.84
C LYS A 242 14.29 15.63 -11.73
N ILE A 243 13.99 16.91 -11.54
CA ILE A 243 12.90 17.60 -12.23
C ILE A 243 13.46 18.90 -12.80
N ASN A 244 13.39 19.04 -14.12
CA ASN A 244 13.94 20.20 -14.85
C ASN A 244 15.40 20.51 -14.50
N GLY A 245 16.24 19.46 -14.38
CA GLY A 245 17.66 19.59 -14.07
C GLY A 245 18.00 19.86 -12.60
N ILE A 246 17.00 19.93 -11.70
CA ILE A 246 17.19 20.12 -10.26
C ILE A 246 16.94 18.80 -9.53
N TYR A 247 17.82 18.45 -8.59
CA TYR A 247 17.64 17.32 -7.70
C TYR A 247 16.78 17.71 -6.50
N TYR A 248 15.81 16.86 -6.18
CA TYR A 248 14.96 17.01 -5.02
C TYR A 248 15.06 15.77 -4.13
N HIS A 249 15.23 16.01 -2.83
CA HIS A 249 15.13 15.01 -1.78
C HIS A 249 13.86 15.28 -0.96
N PHE A 250 12.87 14.41 -1.15
CA PHE A 250 11.61 14.36 -0.42
C PHE A 250 11.77 13.49 0.82
N TYR A 251 11.17 13.91 1.94
CA TYR A 251 11.14 13.14 3.18
C TYR A 251 9.94 13.55 4.05
N SER A 252 9.49 12.65 4.92
CA SER A 252 8.54 12.96 5.99
C SER A 252 9.30 13.41 7.25
N GLU A 253 8.75 14.34 8.03
CA GLU A 253 9.28 14.73 9.33
C GLU A 253 8.17 14.63 10.39
N HIS A 254 8.43 13.91 11.48
CA HIS A 254 7.56 13.89 12.66
C HIS A 254 8.03 14.89 13.72
N ARG A 255 7.14 15.79 14.15
CA ARG A 255 7.38 16.66 15.30
C ARG A 255 6.46 16.32 16.47
N PRO A 256 7.00 16.01 17.67
CA PRO A 256 6.17 15.77 18.85
C PRO A 256 5.21 16.93 19.12
N GLY A 257 3.93 16.60 19.34
CA GLY A 257 2.87 17.59 19.59
C GLY A 257 2.34 18.32 18.34
N VAL A 258 2.96 18.13 17.18
CA VAL A 258 2.53 18.72 15.90
C VAL A 258 2.03 17.65 14.93
N GLY A 259 2.72 16.51 14.84
CA GLY A 259 2.40 15.41 13.93
C GLY A 259 3.41 15.27 12.78
N ARG A 260 3.11 14.38 11.83
CA ARG A 260 3.90 14.17 10.60
C ARG A 260 3.49 15.11 9.47
N TYR A 261 4.47 15.54 8.70
CA TYR A 261 4.27 16.36 7.51
C TYR A 261 5.39 16.16 6.49
N VAL A 262 5.11 16.57 5.25
CA VAL A 262 6.03 16.38 4.13
C VAL A 262 6.97 17.57 3.97
N MET A 263 8.26 17.25 3.81
CA MET A 263 9.31 18.20 3.49
C MET A 263 10.00 17.82 2.17
N MET A 264 10.57 18.81 1.51
CA MET A 264 11.45 18.59 0.37
C MET A 264 12.59 19.59 0.40
N GLN A 265 13.77 19.15 -0.01
CA GLN A 265 14.94 20.00 -0.18
C GLN A 265 15.47 19.85 -1.61
N ARG A 266 16.06 20.91 -2.19
CA ARG A 266 16.55 20.89 -3.57
C ARG A 266 18.00 21.37 -3.73
N SER A 267 18.67 20.89 -4.78
CA SER A 267 20.03 21.28 -5.15
C SER A 267 20.28 21.05 -6.65
N THR A 268 21.27 21.75 -7.22
CA THR A 268 21.77 21.48 -8.58
C THR A 268 22.85 20.38 -8.61
N ASN A 269 23.24 19.87 -7.44
CA ASN A 269 24.15 18.73 -7.29
C ASN A 269 23.47 17.67 -6.42
N ILE A 270 23.43 16.41 -6.87
CA ILE A 270 22.79 15.32 -6.13
C ILE A 270 23.42 15.09 -4.75
N ALA A 271 24.72 15.35 -4.60
CA ALA A 271 25.45 15.28 -3.34
C ALA A 271 25.30 16.56 -2.48
N GLY A 272 24.54 17.54 -2.96
CA GLY A 272 24.31 18.80 -2.30
C GLY A 272 25.44 19.83 -2.49
N PRO A 273 25.49 20.86 -1.61
CA PRO A 273 24.60 21.04 -0.46
C PRO A 273 23.15 21.32 -0.86
N TYR A 274 22.20 20.84 -0.04
CA TYR A 274 20.77 21.13 -0.17
C TYR A 274 20.41 22.32 0.74
N LEU A 275 20.55 23.52 0.21
CA LEU A 275 20.40 24.77 1.00
C LEU A 275 18.96 25.27 1.06
N GLU A 276 18.14 24.92 0.08
CA GLU A 276 16.73 25.30 0.03
C GLU A 276 15.84 24.14 0.46
N LYS A 277 14.93 24.40 1.42
CA LYS A 277 13.98 23.43 1.95
C LYS A 277 12.58 24.05 1.99
N ARG A 278 11.55 23.24 1.74
CA ARG A 278 10.15 23.66 1.80
C ARG A 278 9.27 22.57 2.39
N GLN A 279 8.30 22.99 3.19
CA GLN A 279 7.20 22.14 3.63
C GLN A 279 6.16 22.06 2.51
N LEU A 280 5.78 20.84 2.11
CA LEU A 280 4.87 20.61 0.99
C LEU A 280 3.41 20.45 1.43
N GLY A 281 3.18 20.06 2.68
CA GLY A 281 1.86 19.89 3.26
C GLY A 281 1.85 20.12 4.77
N HIS A 282 0.70 20.50 5.32
CA HIS A 282 0.55 20.67 6.77
C HIS A 282 0.61 19.33 7.50
N ALA A 283 1.08 19.37 8.75
CA ALA A 283 0.75 18.33 9.71
C ALA A 283 -0.76 18.40 9.97
N GLN A 284 -1.45 17.31 9.70
CA GLN A 284 -2.92 17.23 9.78
C GLN A 284 -3.34 16.00 10.58
N PRO A 285 -3.19 16.00 11.91
CA PRO A 285 -3.64 14.91 12.78
C PRO A 285 -5.12 14.56 12.59
N GLU A 286 -5.95 15.54 12.28
CA GLU A 286 -7.38 15.39 11.96
C GLU A 286 -7.64 14.59 10.68
N ALA A 287 -6.66 14.54 9.77
CA ALA A 287 -6.67 13.73 8.56
C ALA A 287 -5.68 12.55 8.67
N SER A 288 -5.30 12.15 9.89
CA SER A 288 -4.32 11.10 10.17
C SER A 288 -3.00 11.23 9.40
N GLU A 289 -2.56 12.46 9.16
CA GLU A 289 -1.21 12.80 8.71
C GLU A 289 -0.78 12.14 7.38
N PRO A 290 -1.36 12.49 6.21
CA PRO A 290 -0.86 11.99 4.92
C PRO A 290 0.57 12.50 4.68
N ASN A 291 1.57 11.60 4.70
CA ASN A 291 2.98 12.04 4.76
C ASN A 291 4.01 11.17 4.01
N GLN A 292 3.71 9.91 3.68
CA GLN A 292 4.65 9.01 3.04
C GLN A 292 4.03 8.37 1.80
N GLY A 293 4.74 8.49 0.68
CA GLY A 293 4.24 8.20 -0.65
C GLY A 293 5.25 8.52 -1.74
N GLY A 294 4.78 8.51 -2.99
CA GLY A 294 5.52 8.98 -4.16
C GLY A 294 4.76 10.06 -4.92
N ILE A 295 5.48 11.06 -5.46
CA ILE A 295 4.91 11.98 -6.45
C ILE A 295 5.11 11.42 -7.85
N VAL A 296 4.05 11.48 -8.66
CA VAL A 296 4.02 10.90 -9.99
C VAL A 296 3.30 11.83 -10.95
N GLN A 297 3.82 11.90 -12.18
CA GLN A 297 3.27 12.72 -13.25
C GLN A 297 2.42 11.88 -14.20
N THR A 298 1.26 12.38 -14.60
CA THR A 298 0.44 11.79 -15.68
C THR A 298 1.10 11.99 -17.04
N GLU A 299 0.57 11.33 -18.08
CA GLU A 299 1.02 11.60 -19.47
C GLU A 299 0.73 13.04 -19.91
N GLN A 300 -0.31 13.65 -19.35
CA GLN A 300 -0.74 15.01 -19.65
C GLN A 300 0.05 16.06 -18.85
N GLY A 301 0.96 15.63 -17.98
CA GLY A 301 1.86 16.51 -17.23
C GLY A 301 1.37 16.94 -15.86
N GLU A 302 0.17 16.51 -15.44
CA GLU A 302 -0.38 16.77 -14.10
C GLU A 302 0.33 15.91 -13.06
N TRP A 303 0.48 16.43 -11.83
CA TRP A 303 1.19 15.73 -10.77
C TRP A 303 0.24 15.32 -9.65
N TYR A 304 0.53 14.16 -9.07
CA TYR A 304 -0.22 13.61 -7.95
C TYR A 304 0.72 13.01 -6.91
N PHE A 305 0.28 13.00 -5.65
CA PHE A 305 0.93 12.33 -4.54
C PHE A 305 0.07 11.14 -4.11
N PHE A 306 0.57 9.93 -4.33
CA PHE A 306 -0.06 8.70 -3.84
C PHE A 306 0.59 8.31 -2.52
N THR A 307 -0.18 8.35 -1.44
CA THR A 307 0.31 8.34 -0.06
C THR A 307 -0.51 7.42 0.82
N HIS A 308 0.10 6.98 1.92
CA HIS A 308 -0.66 6.46 3.05
C HIS A 308 -0.80 7.51 4.17
N HIS A 309 -1.61 7.21 5.19
CA HIS A 309 -1.81 8.05 6.38
C HIS A 309 -0.90 7.64 7.55
N GLY A 310 -0.18 8.60 8.14
CA GLY A 310 0.87 8.38 9.15
C GLY A 310 0.40 7.79 10.47
N GLN A 311 -0.87 8.00 10.82
CA GLN A 311 -1.49 7.33 11.96
C GLN A 311 -2.33 6.15 11.45
N GLY A 312 -2.03 4.94 11.95
CA GLY A 312 -2.82 3.76 11.66
C GLY A 312 -4.06 3.64 12.54
N HIS A 313 -5.09 3.02 11.99
CA HIS A 313 -6.29 2.63 12.73
C HIS A 313 -6.61 1.16 12.42
N TRP A 314 -7.75 0.62 12.83
CA TRP A 314 -8.06 -0.81 12.67
C TRP A 314 -8.00 -1.33 11.23
N GLU A 315 -8.26 -0.49 10.24
CA GLU A 315 -8.13 -0.83 8.81
C GLU A 315 -6.69 -0.88 8.34
N GLY A 316 -5.78 -0.32 9.14
CA GLY A 316 -4.40 -0.10 8.82
C GLY A 316 -4.09 1.36 8.50
N ARG A 317 -3.08 1.57 7.65
CA ARG A 317 -2.78 2.85 7.01
C ARG A 317 -3.34 2.84 5.60
N CYS A 318 -4.49 3.47 5.41
CA CYS A 318 -5.19 3.54 4.12
C CYS A 318 -4.43 4.39 3.09
N ALA A 319 -4.71 4.16 1.79
CA ALA A 319 -4.08 4.91 0.70
C ALA A 319 -4.99 6.03 0.18
N SER A 320 -4.41 7.20 -0.04
CA SER A 320 -5.06 8.39 -0.60
C SER A 320 -4.28 8.94 -1.79
N LEU A 321 -4.98 9.62 -2.68
CA LEU A 321 -4.43 10.31 -3.84
C LEU A 321 -4.71 11.80 -3.71
N LEU A 322 -3.67 12.63 -3.71
CA LEU A 322 -3.78 14.08 -3.62
C LEU A 322 -3.23 14.74 -4.90
N PRO A 323 -3.90 15.77 -5.45
CA PRO A 323 -3.33 16.55 -6.55
C PRO A 323 -2.07 17.29 -6.09
N VAL A 324 -1.15 17.61 -7.00
CA VAL A 324 0.06 18.37 -6.70
C VAL A 324 0.13 19.60 -7.60
N THR A 325 0.31 20.77 -6.99
CA THR A 325 0.42 22.05 -7.68
C THR A 325 1.82 22.62 -7.55
N TRP A 326 2.43 23.03 -8.66
CA TRP A 326 3.77 23.63 -8.64
C TRP A 326 3.69 25.12 -8.33
N VAL A 327 4.38 25.54 -7.26
CA VAL A 327 4.47 26.94 -6.82
C VAL A 327 5.94 27.30 -6.64
N ASP A 328 6.46 28.23 -7.43
CA ASP A 328 7.86 28.68 -7.40
C ASP A 328 8.90 27.53 -7.47
N GLY A 329 8.59 26.52 -8.30
CA GLY A 329 9.44 25.33 -8.47
C GLY A 329 9.36 24.33 -7.31
N TRP A 330 8.26 24.32 -6.56
CA TRP A 330 7.98 23.34 -5.50
C TRP A 330 6.64 22.61 -5.69
N PRO A 331 6.59 21.28 -5.52
CA PRO A 331 5.38 20.48 -5.67
C PRO A 331 4.51 20.49 -4.40
N ILE A 332 3.62 21.47 -4.26
CA ILE A 332 2.74 21.60 -3.09
C ILE A 332 1.61 20.56 -3.15
N ILE A 333 1.39 19.83 -2.06
CA ILE A 333 0.55 18.62 -2.01
C ILE A 333 -0.88 18.94 -1.55
N GLY A 334 -1.85 18.58 -2.37
CA GLY A 334 -3.27 18.82 -2.09
C GLY A 334 -3.71 20.24 -2.43
N ALA A 335 -4.64 20.78 -1.66
CA ALA A 335 -5.14 22.14 -1.86
C ALA A 335 -4.11 23.15 -1.33
N VAL A 336 -3.63 24.04 -2.21
CA VAL A 336 -2.67 25.10 -1.84
C VAL A 336 -3.38 26.14 -0.98
N GLY A 337 -2.93 26.33 0.26
CA GLY A 337 -3.43 27.41 1.11
C GLY A 337 -2.76 28.75 0.85
N ASP A 338 -3.28 29.79 1.51
CA ASP A 338 -2.74 31.16 1.43
C ASP A 338 -1.30 31.26 1.98
N ASP A 339 -0.93 30.34 2.87
CA ASP A 339 0.44 30.16 3.38
C ASP A 339 1.37 29.44 2.39
N GLY A 340 0.87 29.04 1.22
CA GLY A 340 1.62 28.31 0.20
C GLY A 340 1.96 26.88 0.59
N ILE A 341 1.27 26.32 1.59
CA ILE A 341 1.41 24.95 2.08
C ILE A 341 0.12 24.17 1.78
N GLY A 342 0.31 22.91 1.40
CA GLY A 342 -0.76 22.03 0.97
C GLY A 342 -1.62 21.45 2.10
N ARG A 343 -2.90 21.20 1.83
CA ARG A 343 -3.87 20.58 2.75
C ARG A 343 -4.57 19.39 2.11
N MET A 344 -5.06 18.47 2.95
CA MET A 344 -5.75 17.25 2.53
C MET A 344 -6.94 17.57 1.61
N VAL A 345 -7.07 16.78 0.54
CA VAL A 345 -8.21 16.83 -0.38
C VAL A 345 -8.95 15.51 -0.28
N TRP A 346 -10.21 15.56 0.17
CA TRP A 346 -11.03 14.36 0.35
C TRP A 346 -11.75 13.89 -0.92
N SER A 347 -11.84 14.75 -1.93
CA SER A 347 -12.44 14.42 -3.23
C SER A 347 -11.88 15.31 -4.33
N ALA A 348 -11.64 14.75 -5.51
CA ALA A 348 -11.19 15.50 -6.68
C ALA A 348 -11.65 14.82 -7.98
N ARG A 349 -11.39 15.47 -9.13
CA ARG A 349 -11.53 14.86 -10.45
C ARG A 349 -10.51 13.74 -10.61
N LYS A 350 -10.91 12.65 -11.29
CA LYS A 350 -9.98 11.57 -11.63
C LYS A 350 -8.82 12.10 -12.50
N PRO A 351 -7.59 11.63 -12.28
CA PRO A 351 -6.44 11.98 -13.11
C PRO A 351 -6.58 11.52 -14.56
N VAL A 352 -7.15 10.32 -14.75
CA VAL A 352 -7.37 9.73 -16.07
C VAL A 352 -8.83 9.31 -16.18
N ALA A 353 -9.50 9.79 -17.23
CA ALA A 353 -10.91 9.49 -17.52
C ALA A 353 -11.09 8.15 -18.25
N ASN A 354 -12.32 7.64 -18.26
CA ASN A 354 -12.75 6.47 -19.07
C ASN A 354 -11.98 5.16 -18.83
N THR A 355 -11.38 4.99 -17.66
CA THR A 355 -10.77 3.74 -17.22
C THR A 355 -11.79 2.81 -16.55
N ARG A 356 -11.52 1.51 -16.59
CA ARG A 356 -12.35 0.51 -15.91
C ARG A 356 -12.15 0.62 -14.40
N ILE A 357 -13.27 0.60 -13.65
CA ILE A 357 -13.26 0.45 -12.19
C ILE A 357 -12.79 -0.95 -11.84
N VAL A 358 -11.69 -1.02 -11.09
CA VAL A 358 -11.12 -2.25 -10.54
C VAL A 358 -10.81 -2.05 -9.06
N THR A 359 -10.93 -3.12 -8.29
CA THR A 359 -10.61 -3.13 -6.86
C THR A 359 -9.71 -4.33 -6.55
N PRO A 360 -9.02 -4.32 -5.40
CA PRO A 360 -8.23 -5.46 -4.97
C PRO A 360 -9.06 -6.74 -4.94
N GLN A 361 -8.45 -7.82 -5.42
CA GLN A 361 -9.03 -9.17 -5.42
C GLN A 361 -9.29 -9.62 -3.97
N THR A 362 -10.37 -10.38 -3.74
CA THR A 362 -10.73 -10.87 -2.40
C THR A 362 -11.22 -12.31 -2.42
N SER A 363 -12.38 -12.58 -3.03
CA SER A 363 -12.97 -13.93 -3.06
C SER A 363 -12.09 -14.95 -3.80
N ASP A 364 -12.13 -16.20 -3.35
CA ASP A 364 -11.41 -17.33 -3.96
C ASP A 364 -12.21 -18.63 -3.80
N GLU A 365 -12.36 -19.35 -4.90
CA GLU A 365 -13.00 -20.68 -4.96
C GLU A 365 -11.95 -21.80 -5.07
N PHE A 366 -10.66 -21.46 -4.93
CA PHE A 366 -9.53 -22.40 -4.87
C PHE A 366 -9.44 -23.39 -6.06
N ASN A 367 -9.98 -23.01 -7.21
CA ASN A 367 -9.96 -23.81 -8.44
C ASN A 367 -8.58 -23.81 -9.14
N GLY A 368 -7.72 -22.84 -8.82
CA GLY A 368 -6.37 -22.74 -9.37
C GLY A 368 -5.36 -23.62 -8.64
N SER A 369 -4.22 -23.90 -9.28
CA SER A 369 -3.11 -24.63 -8.66
C SER A 369 -2.15 -23.74 -7.86
N LYS A 370 -2.44 -22.44 -7.77
CA LYS A 370 -1.70 -21.43 -7.01
C LYS A 370 -2.72 -20.56 -6.29
N LEU A 371 -2.34 -20.06 -5.12
CA LEU A 371 -3.16 -19.09 -4.39
C LEU A 371 -3.33 -17.82 -5.22
N GLY A 372 -4.51 -17.21 -5.15
CA GLY A 372 -4.74 -15.87 -5.68
C GLY A 372 -3.80 -14.84 -5.03
N VAL A 373 -3.48 -13.79 -5.78
CA VAL A 373 -2.51 -12.73 -5.37
C VAL A 373 -2.96 -11.90 -4.16
N GLN A 374 -4.21 -12.02 -3.72
CA GLN A 374 -4.71 -11.35 -2.53
C GLN A 374 -4.28 -12.02 -1.23
N TRP A 375 -3.82 -13.26 -1.31
CA TRP A 375 -3.51 -14.07 -0.15
C TRP A 375 -2.09 -13.82 0.36
N GLU A 376 -2.00 -13.67 1.68
CA GLU A 376 -0.72 -13.57 2.37
C GLU A 376 -0.75 -14.44 3.64
N TRP A 377 0.23 -15.32 3.80
CA TRP A 377 0.49 -16.07 5.01
C TRP A 377 1.04 -15.16 6.11
N ASN A 378 0.60 -15.38 7.35
CA ASN A 378 1.28 -14.83 8.51
C ASN A 378 2.60 -15.59 8.72
N TYR A 379 3.73 -14.95 8.37
CA TYR A 379 5.07 -15.57 8.22
C TYR A 379 5.19 -16.51 7.02
N GLN A 380 6.42 -16.91 6.69
CA GLN A 380 6.66 -17.91 5.65
C GLN A 380 5.93 -19.22 6.03
N PRO A 381 5.06 -19.76 5.18
CA PRO A 381 4.35 -20.98 5.49
C PRO A 381 5.27 -22.20 5.48
N ARG A 382 4.87 -23.21 6.24
CA ARG A 382 5.36 -24.58 6.08
C ARG A 382 4.73 -25.20 4.84
N ALA A 383 5.52 -25.34 3.78
CA ALA A 383 5.06 -25.71 2.44
C ALA A 383 4.40 -27.10 2.36
N ASP A 384 4.80 -28.06 3.19
CA ASP A 384 4.21 -29.42 3.24
C ASP A 384 2.89 -29.51 4.00
N LYS A 385 2.36 -28.38 4.50
CA LYS A 385 1.15 -28.35 5.33
C LYS A 385 -0.02 -27.56 4.73
N TRP A 386 0.03 -27.30 3.43
CA TRP A 386 -1.09 -26.78 2.67
C TRP A 386 -1.02 -27.25 1.21
N SER A 387 -2.16 -27.33 0.52
CA SER A 387 -2.18 -27.73 -0.88
C SER A 387 -3.44 -27.25 -1.59
N LEU A 388 -3.31 -26.91 -2.86
CA LEU A 388 -4.42 -26.71 -3.81
C LEU A 388 -4.55 -27.88 -4.80
N THR A 389 -3.62 -28.84 -4.75
CA THR A 389 -3.51 -29.92 -5.73
C THR A 389 -3.77 -31.30 -5.15
N GLU A 390 -3.68 -31.46 -3.82
CA GLU A 390 -4.13 -32.69 -3.15
C GLU A 390 -5.61 -32.98 -3.38
N ARG A 391 -6.42 -31.92 -3.50
CA ARG A 391 -7.82 -31.97 -3.88
C ARG A 391 -8.17 -30.73 -4.71
N PRO A 392 -8.17 -30.84 -6.05
CA PRO A 392 -8.52 -29.70 -6.92
C PRO A 392 -9.89 -29.11 -6.57
N GLY A 393 -9.98 -27.78 -6.59
CA GLY A 393 -11.18 -27.03 -6.18
C GLY A 393 -11.29 -26.77 -4.68
N PHE A 394 -10.26 -27.12 -3.89
CA PHE A 394 -10.22 -26.89 -2.46
C PHE A 394 -8.83 -26.41 -2.02
N LEU A 395 -8.79 -25.53 -1.03
CA LEU A 395 -7.59 -25.31 -0.23
C LEU A 395 -7.58 -26.31 0.92
N ARG A 396 -6.63 -27.24 0.90
CA ARG A 396 -6.37 -28.11 2.05
C ARG A 396 -5.37 -27.47 3.00
N LEU A 397 -5.72 -27.39 4.28
CA LEU A 397 -4.80 -27.04 5.36
C LEU A 397 -4.62 -28.25 6.29
N HIS A 398 -3.37 -28.71 6.44
CA HIS A 398 -3.02 -29.79 7.36
C HIS A 398 -2.74 -29.21 8.75
N ALA A 399 -3.27 -29.85 9.78
CA ALA A 399 -3.03 -29.43 11.15
C ALA A 399 -1.66 -29.90 11.65
N PHE A 400 -0.98 -29.00 12.35
CA PHE A 400 0.26 -29.26 13.05
C PHE A 400 0.33 -28.44 14.33
N LYS A 401 1.37 -28.70 15.14
CA LYS A 401 1.54 -28.05 16.44
C LYS A 401 1.86 -26.57 16.27
N PRO A 402 1.13 -25.66 16.95
CA PRO A 402 1.53 -24.27 17.01
C PRO A 402 2.80 -24.12 17.88
N LEU A 403 3.53 -23.01 17.72
CA LEU A 403 4.70 -22.70 18.55
C LEU A 403 4.30 -22.43 20.01
N GLU A 404 3.09 -21.94 20.23
CA GLU A 404 2.49 -21.78 21.56
C GLU A 404 1.06 -22.33 21.53
N ARG A 405 0.74 -23.15 22.53
CA ARG A 405 -0.57 -23.79 22.66
C ARG A 405 -1.67 -22.74 22.72
N ASP A 406 -2.73 -22.92 21.91
CA ASP A 406 -3.93 -22.08 21.91
C ASP A 406 -3.67 -20.56 21.73
N ASN A 407 -2.59 -20.19 21.05
CA ASN A 407 -2.26 -18.81 20.69
C ASN A 407 -2.30 -18.61 19.15
N PRO A 408 -3.32 -17.95 18.60
CA PRO A 408 -3.42 -17.70 17.16
C PRO A 408 -2.24 -16.96 16.54
N LYS A 409 -1.53 -16.11 17.29
CA LYS A 409 -0.32 -15.44 16.79
C LYS A 409 0.86 -16.39 16.57
N LYS A 410 0.73 -17.65 16.98
CA LYS A 410 1.78 -18.67 16.96
C LYS A 410 1.35 -19.95 16.24
N ILE A 411 0.24 -19.87 15.51
CA ILE A 411 -0.17 -20.90 14.55
C ILE A 411 0.52 -20.61 13.21
N GLY A 412 1.28 -21.57 12.71
CA GLY A 412 1.82 -21.50 11.35
C GLY A 412 0.72 -21.72 10.31
N ASN A 413 0.95 -21.30 9.07
CA ASN A 413 0.01 -21.45 7.95
C ASN A 413 -1.38 -20.83 8.21
N ILE A 414 -1.44 -19.70 8.91
CA ILE A 414 -2.63 -18.85 8.83
C ILE A 414 -2.59 -18.12 7.49
N LEU A 415 -3.54 -18.42 6.62
CA LEU A 415 -3.72 -17.75 5.33
C LEU A 415 -4.60 -16.51 5.52
N THR A 416 -4.12 -15.32 5.16
CA THR A 416 -4.78 -14.06 5.52
C THR A 416 -5.11 -13.16 4.34
N GLN A 417 -6.10 -12.29 4.55
CA GLN A 417 -6.34 -11.08 3.75
C GLN A 417 -6.44 -9.85 4.64
N ARG A 418 -6.21 -8.68 4.04
CA ARG A 418 -6.45 -7.38 4.68
C ARG A 418 -7.95 -7.16 4.89
N VAL A 419 -8.35 -6.57 6.02
CA VAL A 419 -9.72 -6.07 6.17
C VAL A 419 -9.88 -4.75 5.41
N LEU A 420 -11.07 -4.49 4.87
CA LEU A 420 -11.42 -3.20 4.30
C LEU A 420 -12.34 -2.44 5.26
N ARG A 421 -12.19 -1.11 5.28
CA ARG A 421 -13.12 -0.18 5.90
C ARG A 421 -14.15 0.31 4.89
N THR A 422 -15.29 -0.35 4.89
CA THR A 422 -16.43 0.00 4.04
C THR A 422 -17.72 -0.06 4.85
N SER A 423 -18.81 0.47 4.31
CA SER A 423 -20.14 0.45 4.93
C SER A 423 -20.62 -0.96 5.28
N THR A 424 -20.22 -1.97 4.51
CA THR A 424 -20.62 -3.36 4.73
C THR A 424 -19.54 -4.29 4.23
N ASN A 425 -19.15 -5.25 5.07
CA ASN A 425 -18.21 -6.30 4.75
C ASN A 425 -18.78 -7.63 5.26
N VAL A 426 -18.76 -8.66 4.41
CA VAL A 426 -19.24 -10.00 4.73
C VAL A 426 -18.26 -11.01 4.17
N VAL A 427 -17.59 -11.73 5.07
CA VAL A 427 -16.77 -12.89 4.73
C VAL A 427 -17.51 -14.16 5.09
N THR A 428 -17.63 -15.09 4.14
CA THR A 428 -18.17 -16.44 4.38
C THR A 428 -17.17 -17.48 3.88
N VAL A 429 -16.91 -18.49 4.70
CA VAL A 429 -15.99 -19.59 4.43
C VAL A 429 -16.73 -20.90 4.54
N ALA A 430 -16.54 -21.79 3.57
CA ALA A 430 -17.11 -23.13 3.58
C ALA A 430 -16.02 -24.18 3.90
N LEU A 431 -16.24 -24.96 4.95
CA LEU A 431 -15.29 -25.95 5.48
C LEU A 431 -15.87 -27.37 5.39
N GLU A 432 -15.02 -28.34 5.04
CA GLU A 432 -15.31 -29.76 5.20
C GLU A 432 -14.55 -30.35 6.40
N LEU A 433 -15.28 -31.01 7.30
CA LEU A 433 -14.81 -31.35 8.65
C LEU A 433 -14.48 -32.84 8.84
N SER A 434 -14.84 -33.70 7.89
CA SER A 434 -14.78 -35.16 8.04
C SER A 434 -13.38 -35.70 8.36
N SER A 435 -12.34 -35.02 7.89
CA SER A 435 -10.93 -35.42 8.01
C SER A 435 -10.23 -34.81 9.22
N MET A 436 -10.96 -34.11 10.08
CA MET A 436 -10.37 -33.59 11.31
C MET A 436 -9.95 -34.73 12.25
N SER A 437 -8.89 -34.55 13.03
CA SER A 437 -8.51 -35.48 14.10
C SER A 437 -8.81 -34.92 15.49
N ASP A 438 -8.86 -35.76 16.51
CA ASP A 438 -8.97 -35.28 17.90
C ASP A 438 -7.79 -34.34 18.24
N GLY A 439 -8.08 -33.28 19.01
CA GLY A 439 -7.15 -32.20 19.34
C GLY A 439 -7.07 -31.08 18.29
N GLN A 440 -7.68 -31.27 17.11
CA GLN A 440 -7.65 -30.29 16.03
C GLN A 440 -8.69 -29.18 16.22
N VAL A 441 -8.27 -27.97 15.88
CA VAL A 441 -9.10 -26.77 15.76
C VAL A 441 -8.96 -26.21 14.36
N ALA A 442 -10.05 -25.72 13.77
CA ALA A 442 -10.04 -25.06 12.48
C ALA A 442 -11.11 -23.98 12.38
N GLY A 443 -10.85 -22.92 11.63
CA GLY A 443 -11.85 -21.88 11.44
C GLY A 443 -11.34 -20.58 10.82
N LEU A 444 -12.01 -19.51 11.20
CA LEU A 444 -11.81 -18.13 10.77
C LEU A 444 -11.38 -17.28 11.97
N CYS A 445 -10.35 -16.46 11.82
CA CYS A 445 -9.88 -15.55 12.86
C CYS A 445 -9.76 -14.11 12.37
N HIS A 446 -9.75 -13.19 13.32
CA HIS A 446 -9.31 -11.81 13.15
C HIS A 446 -8.17 -11.53 14.13
N PHE A 447 -7.10 -10.86 13.70
CA PHE A 447 -6.00 -10.52 14.59
C PHE A 447 -5.16 -9.31 14.16
N SER A 448 -4.75 -8.56 15.19
CA SER A 448 -3.78 -7.47 15.19
C SER A 448 -3.14 -7.42 16.58
N ARG A 449 -3.57 -6.52 17.47
CA ARG A 449 -3.20 -6.47 18.89
C ARG A 449 -3.83 -7.63 19.63
N ASP A 450 -5.15 -7.61 19.62
CA ASP A 450 -6.05 -8.61 20.14
C ASP A 450 -6.39 -9.59 19.02
N TRP A 451 -7.01 -10.70 19.38
CA TRP A 451 -7.50 -11.65 18.40
C TRP A 451 -8.86 -12.21 18.81
N SER A 452 -9.62 -12.60 17.80
CA SER A 452 -10.84 -13.37 17.97
C SER A 452 -10.95 -14.44 16.90
N MET A 453 -11.74 -15.48 17.16
CA MET A 453 -12.03 -16.52 16.17
C MET A 453 -13.41 -17.12 16.34
N ILE A 454 -13.90 -17.70 15.26
CA ILE A 454 -14.97 -18.68 15.23
C ILE A 454 -14.45 -19.91 14.49
N GLY A 455 -14.77 -21.09 14.98
CA GLY A 455 -14.29 -22.34 14.39
C GLY A 455 -14.95 -23.55 15.01
N VAL A 456 -14.35 -24.69 14.76
CA VAL A 456 -14.71 -25.96 15.38
C VAL A 456 -13.51 -26.61 16.01
N ARG A 457 -13.77 -27.39 17.04
CA ARG A 457 -12.81 -28.28 17.67
C ARG A 457 -13.30 -29.70 17.58
N ARG A 458 -12.39 -30.64 17.32
CA ARG A 458 -12.64 -32.06 17.43
C ARG A 458 -11.99 -32.63 18.69
N GLU A 459 -12.80 -33.22 19.56
CA GLU A 459 -12.37 -33.87 20.81
C GLU A 459 -13.20 -35.13 21.05
N ASN A 460 -12.54 -36.24 21.38
CA ASN A 460 -13.17 -37.53 21.66
C ASN A 460 -14.17 -37.97 20.57
N GLY A 461 -13.82 -37.76 19.30
CA GLY A 461 -14.66 -38.08 18.15
C GLY A 461 -15.82 -37.10 17.88
N ALA A 462 -16.06 -36.12 18.75
CA ALA A 462 -17.12 -35.12 18.58
C ALA A 462 -16.56 -33.80 18.03
N VAL A 463 -17.29 -33.17 17.10
CA VAL A 463 -16.97 -31.83 16.59
C VAL A 463 -17.90 -30.82 17.25
N THR A 464 -17.33 -29.78 17.86
CA THR A 464 -18.09 -28.76 18.60
C THR A 464 -17.70 -27.37 18.10
N LEU A 465 -18.69 -26.51 17.89
CA LEU A 465 -18.46 -25.11 17.56
C LEU A 465 -17.75 -24.40 18.73
N GLU A 466 -16.79 -23.53 18.42
CA GLU A 466 -16.17 -22.67 19.40
C GLU A 466 -15.96 -21.26 18.84
N SER A 467 -16.02 -20.28 19.73
CA SER A 467 -15.54 -18.93 19.47
C SER A 467 -14.61 -18.54 20.59
N ALA A 468 -13.58 -17.77 20.29
CA ALA A 468 -12.70 -17.28 21.32
C ALA A 468 -12.31 -15.82 21.09
N ARG A 469 -12.04 -15.12 22.20
CA ARG A 469 -11.48 -13.77 22.20
C ARG A 469 -10.42 -13.70 23.28
N ASN A 470 -9.17 -13.39 22.89
CA ASN A 470 -8.03 -13.28 23.82
C ASN A 470 -8.00 -14.42 24.87
N GLN A 471 -7.99 -15.67 24.41
CA GLN A 471 -8.00 -16.92 25.20
C GLN A 471 -9.30 -17.27 25.93
N ARG A 472 -10.29 -16.37 26.00
CA ARG A 472 -11.60 -16.72 26.55
C ARG A 472 -12.40 -17.48 25.51
N ILE A 473 -12.59 -18.78 25.74
CA ILE A 473 -13.32 -19.68 24.85
C ILE A 473 -14.80 -19.74 25.26
N THR A 474 -15.69 -19.67 24.27
CA THR A 474 -17.12 -19.95 24.38
C THR A 474 -17.43 -21.19 23.54
N ARG A 475 -17.95 -22.24 24.18
CA ARG A 475 -18.36 -23.48 23.53
C ARG A 475 -19.78 -23.36 23.00
N GLY A 476 -19.99 -23.83 21.78
CA GLY A 476 -21.27 -23.83 21.08
C GLY A 476 -21.84 -25.24 20.95
N PRO A 477 -22.83 -25.44 20.05
CA PRO A 477 -23.43 -26.74 19.82
C PRO A 477 -22.46 -27.72 19.15
N GLY A 478 -22.78 -29.01 19.26
CA GLY A 478 -22.14 -30.06 18.45
C GLY A 478 -22.51 -29.91 16.98
N ILE A 479 -21.54 -30.11 16.10
CA ILE A 479 -21.71 -30.07 14.64
C ILE A 479 -21.69 -31.51 14.13
N THR A 480 -22.82 -31.96 13.58
CA THR A 480 -22.99 -33.32 13.03
C THR A 480 -22.95 -33.35 11.50
N THR A 481 -23.00 -32.19 10.85
CA THR A 481 -22.90 -32.07 9.40
C THR A 481 -21.44 -32.12 8.94
N PRO A 482 -21.14 -32.73 7.79
CA PRO A 482 -19.78 -32.78 7.26
C PRO A 482 -19.29 -31.42 6.73
N LYS A 483 -20.22 -30.55 6.33
CA LYS A 483 -19.95 -29.17 5.89
C LYS A 483 -20.41 -28.15 6.93
N LEU A 484 -19.65 -27.08 7.06
CA LEU A 484 -19.94 -25.94 7.92
C LEU A 484 -19.55 -24.65 7.21
N TRP A 485 -20.41 -23.64 7.30
CA TRP A 485 -20.10 -22.29 6.85
C TRP A 485 -19.85 -21.40 8.05
N LEU A 486 -18.75 -20.66 8.03
CA LEU A 486 -18.41 -19.64 9.03
C LEU A 486 -18.49 -18.27 8.39
N ARG A 487 -19.04 -17.30 9.11
CA ARG A 487 -19.21 -15.93 8.62
C ARG A 487 -18.70 -14.92 9.61
N SER A 488 -18.06 -13.87 9.10
CA SER A 488 -17.72 -12.65 9.82
C SER A 488 -18.29 -11.44 9.09
N THR A 489 -18.93 -10.53 9.84
CA THR A 489 -19.53 -9.30 9.30
C THR A 489 -19.10 -8.08 10.09
N TRP A 490 -18.76 -6.98 9.41
CA TRP A 490 -18.42 -5.69 10.03
C TRP A 490 -18.73 -4.52 9.09
N GLY A 491 -18.76 -3.30 9.63
CA GLY A 491 -18.90 -2.05 8.88
C GLY A 491 -17.87 -1.02 9.32
N LEU A 492 -18.19 0.26 9.14
CA LEU A 492 -17.32 1.39 9.51
C LEU A 492 -17.02 1.47 11.02
N ASP A 493 -17.81 0.80 11.86
CA ASP A 493 -17.60 0.73 13.32
C ASP A 493 -16.39 -0.13 13.72
N GLY A 494 -15.82 -0.91 12.80
CA GLY A 494 -14.70 -1.80 13.06
C GLY A 494 -15.04 -2.90 14.05
N LYS A 495 -16.29 -3.36 14.10
CA LYS A 495 -16.72 -4.44 15.01
C LYS A 495 -17.17 -5.66 14.22
N CYS A 496 -16.44 -6.76 14.35
CA CYS A 496 -16.85 -8.02 13.75
C CYS A 496 -17.85 -8.78 14.61
N ARG A 497 -18.81 -9.38 13.93
CA ARG A 497 -19.81 -10.30 14.49
C ARG A 497 -19.70 -11.61 13.73
N TYR A 498 -19.67 -12.72 14.46
CA TYR A 498 -19.57 -14.03 13.86
C TYR A 498 -20.93 -14.72 13.78
N ALA A 499 -21.07 -15.56 12.77
CA ALA A 499 -22.21 -16.47 12.61
C ALA A 499 -21.74 -17.78 11.96
N TYR A 500 -22.53 -18.83 12.10
CA TYR A 500 -22.29 -20.10 11.44
C TYR A 500 -23.55 -20.60 10.74
N SER A 501 -23.40 -21.52 9.79
CA SER A 501 -24.50 -22.20 9.13
C SER A 501 -24.15 -23.66 8.84
N THR A 502 -25.12 -24.56 8.97
CA THR A 502 -24.99 -25.99 8.62
C THR A 502 -25.67 -26.35 7.31
N ASN A 503 -26.38 -25.41 6.67
CA ASN A 503 -27.05 -25.56 5.38
C ASN A 503 -26.57 -24.58 4.30
N GLY A 504 -25.70 -23.62 4.66
CA GLY A 504 -25.13 -22.63 3.75
C GLY A 504 -26.02 -21.41 3.48
N THR A 505 -27.25 -21.39 3.98
CA THR A 505 -28.23 -20.32 3.70
C THR A 505 -28.65 -19.57 4.96
N GLU A 506 -28.93 -20.28 6.05
CA GLU A 506 -29.39 -19.70 7.33
C GLU A 506 -28.20 -19.57 8.29
N PHE A 507 -27.87 -18.33 8.67
CA PHE A 507 -26.73 -18.03 9.54
C PHE A 507 -27.17 -17.66 10.95
N ILE A 508 -26.66 -18.40 11.93
CA ILE A 508 -26.96 -18.24 13.36
C ILE A 508 -25.80 -17.47 14.00
N PRO A 509 -26.03 -16.30 14.63
CA PRO A 509 -25.01 -15.57 15.36
C PRO A 509 -24.41 -16.40 16.49
N PHE A 510 -23.09 -16.32 16.68
CA PHE A 510 -22.40 -17.03 17.75
C PHE A 510 -21.14 -16.31 18.20
N GLY A 511 -20.87 -16.30 19.50
CA GLY A 511 -19.71 -15.63 20.10
C GLY A 511 -19.90 -14.15 20.41
N GLU A 512 -18.90 -13.57 21.06
CA GLU A 512 -18.88 -12.14 21.41
C GLU A 512 -18.52 -11.26 20.21
N THR A 513 -19.03 -10.03 20.18
CA THR A 513 -18.56 -9.02 19.23
C THR A 513 -17.12 -8.66 19.56
N HIS A 514 -16.27 -8.61 18.53
CA HIS A 514 -14.86 -8.22 18.66
C HIS A 514 -14.62 -6.88 17.96
N ALA A 515 -14.03 -5.93 18.68
CA ALA A 515 -13.63 -4.64 18.13
C ALA A 515 -12.22 -4.77 17.56
N PHE A 516 -12.06 -4.38 16.31
CA PHE A 516 -10.79 -4.42 15.63
C PHE A 516 -9.80 -3.44 16.23
N GLY A 517 -8.52 -3.80 16.12
CA GLY A 517 -7.42 -3.03 16.69
C GLY A 517 -6.35 -2.66 15.67
N TRP A 518 -5.44 -1.80 16.12
CA TRP A 518 -4.18 -1.48 15.45
C TRP A 518 -3.01 -1.88 16.37
N ALA A 519 -2.06 -2.61 15.82
CA ALA A 519 -0.79 -2.94 16.48
C ALA A 519 0.26 -3.38 15.49
N ASP A 520 1.51 -3.37 15.94
CA ASP A 520 2.66 -3.86 15.17
C ASP A 520 2.73 -3.21 13.78
N TYR A 521 2.37 -1.92 13.68
CA TYR A 521 2.28 -1.16 12.43
C TYR A 521 1.33 -1.76 11.36
N ARG A 522 0.33 -2.55 11.76
CA ARG A 522 -0.69 -3.10 10.86
C ARG A 522 -2.12 -2.94 11.37
N GLY A 523 -3.02 -2.91 10.39
CA GLY A 523 -4.45 -3.11 10.59
C GLY A 523 -4.80 -4.56 10.94
N GLU A 524 -6.08 -4.79 11.22
CA GLU A 524 -6.64 -6.11 11.44
C GLU A 524 -6.48 -6.97 10.18
N ARG A 525 -6.15 -8.25 10.36
CA ARG A 525 -6.24 -9.26 9.31
C ARG A 525 -7.33 -10.25 9.61
N ILE A 526 -8.00 -10.71 8.56
CA ILE A 526 -8.84 -11.90 8.61
C ILE A 526 -8.04 -13.10 8.12
N GLY A 527 -8.18 -14.25 8.78
CA GLY A 527 -7.36 -15.44 8.51
C GLY A 527 -8.10 -16.76 8.57
N LEU A 528 -7.70 -17.68 7.70
CA LEU A 528 -8.07 -19.09 7.71
C LEU A 528 -6.99 -19.87 8.45
N PHE A 529 -7.39 -20.77 9.35
CA PHE A 529 -6.41 -21.51 10.14
C PHE A 529 -6.88 -22.93 10.45
N THR A 530 -5.91 -23.80 10.69
CA THR A 530 -6.10 -25.03 11.47
C THR A 530 -4.82 -25.33 12.25
N TYR A 531 -4.98 -25.94 13.42
CA TYR A 531 -3.86 -26.43 14.23
C TYR A 531 -4.31 -27.63 15.04
N ASN A 532 -3.35 -28.41 15.52
CA ASN A 532 -3.59 -29.47 16.48
C ASN A 532 -2.51 -29.39 17.56
N ASN A 533 -2.91 -29.19 18.82
CA ASN A 533 -1.97 -28.98 19.91
C ASN A 533 -1.16 -30.24 20.25
N ASP A 534 -1.68 -31.42 19.92
CA ASP A 534 -1.21 -32.68 20.48
C ASP A 534 -0.43 -33.53 19.45
N ALA A 535 -0.73 -33.38 18.14
CA ALA A 535 -0.06 -34.10 17.05
C ALA A 535 -0.04 -33.33 15.72
N GLU A 536 0.79 -33.75 14.77
CA GLU A 536 0.65 -33.36 13.35
C GLU A 536 -0.34 -34.31 12.66
N SER A 537 -1.63 -34.11 12.91
CA SER A 537 -2.68 -34.99 12.40
C SER A 537 -3.96 -34.21 12.09
N GLY A 538 -4.68 -34.71 11.08
CA GLY A 538 -5.92 -34.15 10.59
C GLY A 538 -5.72 -32.97 9.63
N TYR A 539 -6.75 -32.68 8.86
CA TYR A 539 -6.80 -31.54 7.93
C TYR A 539 -8.24 -31.05 7.77
N VAL A 540 -8.37 -29.84 7.25
CA VAL A 540 -9.63 -29.31 6.74
C VAL A 540 -9.49 -28.96 5.27
N ASP A 541 -10.54 -29.24 4.50
CA ASP A 541 -10.67 -28.77 3.13
C ASP A 541 -11.56 -27.53 3.12
N ILE A 542 -11.07 -26.45 2.53
CA ILE A 542 -11.78 -25.18 2.39
C ILE A 542 -12.28 -25.11 0.95
N ASP A 543 -13.61 -25.13 0.80
CA ASP A 543 -14.32 -25.15 -0.47
C ASP A 543 -14.27 -23.76 -1.11
N SER A 544 -14.61 -22.73 -0.34
CA SER A 544 -14.68 -21.36 -0.82
C SER A 544 -14.36 -20.34 0.28
N PHE A 545 -13.80 -19.20 -0.12
CA PHE A 545 -13.71 -17.97 0.67
C PHE A 545 -14.39 -16.84 -0.12
N THR A 546 -15.58 -16.43 0.30
CA THR A 546 -16.29 -15.32 -0.32
C THR A 546 -16.15 -14.07 0.54
N TYR A 547 -15.67 -12.97 -0.04
CA TYR A 547 -15.50 -11.71 0.66
C TYR A 547 -16.17 -10.58 -0.11
N TYR A 548 -17.42 -10.34 0.27
CA TYR A 548 -18.23 -9.24 -0.24
C TYR A 548 -17.97 -7.97 0.57
N TYR A 549 -17.87 -6.85 -0.13
CA TYR A 549 -17.78 -5.53 0.48
C TYR A 549 -18.40 -4.46 -0.40
N ASP A 550 -18.84 -3.37 0.22
CA ASP A 550 -19.35 -2.20 -0.49
C ASP A 550 -18.22 -1.45 -1.21
N SER A 551 -18.21 -1.53 -2.53
CA SER A 551 -17.12 -1.06 -3.40
C SER A 551 -17.62 -0.19 -4.55
N PRO A 552 -16.75 0.67 -5.14
CA PRO A 552 -17.03 1.35 -6.40
C PRO A 552 -17.54 0.41 -7.49
N ALA A 553 -16.92 -0.76 -7.63
CA ALA A 553 -17.26 -1.75 -8.65
C ALA A 553 -18.67 -2.36 -8.43
N SER A 554 -19.01 -2.70 -7.19
CA SER A 554 -20.33 -3.25 -6.86
C SER A 554 -21.44 -2.21 -7.05
N ARG A 555 -21.19 -0.95 -6.75
CA ARG A 555 -22.15 0.15 -6.97
C ARG A 555 -22.37 0.42 -8.45
N ALA A 556 -21.30 0.40 -9.26
CA ALA A 556 -21.40 0.57 -10.71
C ALA A 556 -22.22 -0.56 -11.36
N ALA A 557 -22.06 -1.80 -10.89
CA ALA A 557 -22.85 -2.93 -11.37
C ALA A 557 -24.35 -2.79 -11.07
N VAL A 558 -24.72 -2.26 -9.90
CA VAL A 558 -26.13 -2.01 -9.53
C VAL A 558 -26.71 -0.80 -10.26
N GLY A 559 -25.92 0.28 -10.42
CA GLY A 559 -26.36 1.50 -11.11
C GLY A 559 -26.58 1.33 -12.61
N GLY A 560 -25.90 0.36 -13.25
CA GLY A 560 -26.12 0.00 -14.65
C GLY A 560 -27.42 -0.75 -14.91
N ALA A 561 -27.95 -1.49 -13.93
CA ALA A 561 -29.18 -2.29 -14.08
C ALA A 561 -30.48 -1.45 -14.08
N GLY A 562 -30.39 -0.13 -13.88
CA GLY A 562 -31.53 0.79 -13.86
C GLY A 562 -31.55 1.80 -15.02
N ARG A 563 -30.71 1.60 -16.04
CA ARG A 563 -30.62 2.46 -17.22
C ARG A 563 -30.51 1.63 -18.50
N ASP A 564 -31.50 0.78 -18.74
CA ASP A 564 -31.81 0.21 -20.06
C ASP A 564 -33.31 0.39 -20.34
#